data_AF-A0A7S2RNE5-F1
#
_entry.id   AF-A0A7S2RNE5-F1
#
_cell.length_a   1.000
_cell.length_b   1.000
_cell.length_c   1.000
_cell.angle_alpha   90.00
_cell.angle_beta   90.00
_cell.angle_gamma   90.00
#
_symmetry.space_group_name_H-M   'P 1'
#
loop_
_entity.id
_entity.type
_entity.pdbx_description
1 polymer ?
#
loop_
_entity_poly.entity_id
_entity_poly.type
_entity_poly.pdbx_seq_one_letter_code
_entity_poly.pdbx_strand_id
1 'polypeptide(L)'
;INTATSNNMPLRIIFKIFLTISILCIRIIDKVKEREELSKMFWRHMMESDICPRQVFIYSTIDQLTDSRKVDELIEVRKKRGVDVLVYKLQDSEHVLHYRKYPKLYQDMLDEV
;
A
#
# COMPACT_ATOMS: atom_id res chain seq x y z
N ILE A 1 -37.28 -8.37 36.36
CA ILE A 1 -35.92 -8.38 35.76
C ILE A 1 -35.21 -9.63 36.27
N ASN A 2 -34.92 -10.74 35.58
CA ASN A 2 -35.15 -11.25 34.24
C ASN A 2 -34.79 -12.76 34.33
N THR A 3 -35.75 -13.65 34.55
CA THR A 3 -35.53 -15.11 34.53
C THR A 3 -35.08 -15.61 33.16
N ALA A 4 -35.50 -14.91 32.09
CA ALA A 4 -35.05 -15.18 30.73
C ALA A 4 -33.55 -14.88 30.49
N THR A 5 -32.93 -13.98 31.26
CA THR A 5 -31.49 -13.69 31.10
C THR A 5 -30.60 -14.59 31.96
N SER A 6 -31.08 -15.14 33.08
CA SER A 6 -30.29 -16.08 33.91
C SER A 6 -30.14 -17.45 33.26
N ASN A 7 -31.21 -17.95 32.62
CA ASN A 7 -31.21 -19.30 32.04
C ASN A 7 -30.30 -19.44 30.81
N ASN A 8 -30.01 -18.34 30.12
CA ASN A 8 -29.10 -18.31 28.96
C ASN A 8 -27.67 -17.89 29.34
N MET A 9 -27.40 -17.65 30.62
CA MET A 9 -26.07 -17.30 31.12
C MET A 9 -25.00 -18.37 30.78
N PRO A 10 -25.22 -19.68 30.98
CA PRO A 10 -24.23 -20.70 30.60
C PRO A 10 -23.97 -20.73 29.09
N LEU A 11 -25.01 -20.63 28.27
CA LEU A 11 -24.87 -20.58 26.81
C LEU A 11 -24.06 -19.36 26.35
N ARG A 12 -24.26 -18.20 26.99
CA ARG A 12 -23.53 -16.97 26.70
C ARG A 12 -22.05 -17.07 27.10
N ILE A 13 -21.75 -17.77 28.19
CA ILE A 13 -20.36 -18.03 28.62
C ILE A 13 -19.67 -18.97 27.61
N ILE A 14 -20.33 -20.06 27.21
CA ILE A 14 -19.81 -21.01 26.22
C ILE A 14 -19.52 -20.30 24.89
N PHE A 15 -20.46 -19.48 24.40
CA PHE A 15 -20.27 -18.74 23.15
C PHE A 15 -19.10 -17.75 23.23
N LYS A 16 -18.93 -17.04 24.34
CA LYS A 16 -17.78 -16.14 24.55
C LYS A 16 -16.46 -16.90 24.57
N ILE A 17 -16.41 -18.05 25.25
CA ILE A 17 -15.21 -18.89 25.29
C ILE A 17 -14.86 -19.38 23.89
N PHE A 18 -15.83 -19.92 23.16
CA PHE A 18 -15.66 -20.36 21.78
C PHE A 18 -15.12 -19.23 20.90
N LEU A 19 -15.77 -18.06 20.92
CA LEU A 19 -15.38 -16.92 20.09
C LEU A 19 -13.99 -16.40 20.45
N THR A 20 -13.63 -16.41 21.74
CA THR A 20 -12.28 -16.02 22.21
C THR A 20 -11.23 -17.01 21.73
N ILE A 21 -11.49 -18.31 21.82
CA ILE A 21 -10.60 -19.37 21.32
C ILE A 21 -10.45 -19.24 19.81
N SER A 22 -11.53 -19.04 19.06
CA SER A 22 -11.47 -18.83 17.61
C SER A 22 -10.59 -17.64 17.22
N ILE A 23 -10.74 -16.50 17.90
CA ILE A 23 -9.88 -15.32 17.67
C ILE A 23 -8.41 -15.63 18.00
N LEU A 24 -8.16 -16.35 19.09
CA LEU A 24 -6.80 -16.75 19.47
C LEU A 24 -6.18 -17.68 18.42
N CYS A 25 -6.93 -18.68 17.95
CA CYS A 25 -6.50 -19.58 16.87
C CYS A 25 -6.18 -18.83 15.58
N ILE A 26 -7.02 -17.87 15.16
CA ILE A 26 -6.75 -17.03 13.98
C ILE A 26 -5.44 -16.25 14.18
N ARG A 27 -5.23 -15.63 15.34
CA ARG A 27 -3.99 -14.89 15.64
C ARG A 27 -2.75 -15.78 15.65
N ILE A 28 -2.86 -17.01 16.14
CA ILE A 28 -1.76 -17.98 16.12
C ILE A 28 -1.47 -18.40 14.68
N ILE A 29 -2.50 -18.73 13.90
CA ILE A 29 -2.36 -19.07 12.48
C ILE A 29 -1.73 -17.90 11.71
N ASP A 30 -2.10 -16.67 12.01
CA ASP A 30 -1.55 -15.45 11.37
C ASP A 30 -0.12 -15.12 11.81
N LYS A 31 0.32 -15.66 12.95
CA LYS A 31 1.70 -15.56 13.40
C LYS A 31 2.57 -16.69 12.84
N VAL A 32 1.98 -17.87 12.62
CA VAL A 32 2.66 -19.08 12.08
C VAL A 32 2.75 -19.05 10.57
N LYS A 33 1.67 -18.70 9.88
CA LYS A 33 1.76 -18.21 8.51
C LYS A 33 2.37 -16.84 8.66
N GLU A 34 3.65 -16.68 8.37
CA GLU A 34 4.25 -15.37 8.13
C GLU A 34 3.47 -14.69 6.98
N ARG A 35 2.28 -14.16 7.29
CA ARG A 35 1.54 -13.31 6.36
C ARG A 35 2.43 -12.10 6.22
N GLU A 36 3.17 -12.10 5.13
CA GLU A 36 3.98 -10.98 4.74
C GLU A 36 3.10 -9.73 4.82
N GLU A 37 3.55 -8.75 5.60
CA GLU A 37 2.89 -7.46 5.72
C GLU A 37 2.53 -6.95 4.33
N LEU A 38 1.26 -6.54 4.14
CA LEU A 38 0.74 -6.12 2.84
C LEU A 38 1.64 -5.06 2.18
N SER A 39 2.24 -4.18 3.00
CA SER A 39 3.20 -3.17 2.55
C SER A 39 4.48 -3.77 1.95
N LYS A 40 5.04 -4.82 2.56
CA LYS A 40 6.23 -5.51 2.05
C LYS A 40 5.92 -6.23 0.73
N MET A 41 4.79 -6.94 0.70
CA MET A 41 4.33 -7.63 -0.50
C MET A 41 4.10 -6.64 -1.65
N PHE A 42 3.44 -5.50 -1.37
CA PHE A 42 3.23 -4.42 -2.34
C PHE A 42 4.55 -3.91 -2.91
N TRP A 43 5.51 -3.53 -2.04
CA TRP A 43 6.79 -3.00 -2.50
C TRP A 43 7.60 -4.03 -3.28
N ARG A 44 7.60 -5.30 -2.85
CA ARG A 44 8.24 -6.38 -3.62
C ARG A 44 7.66 -6.47 -5.03
N HIS A 45 6.34 -6.53 -5.16
CA HIS A 45 5.70 -6.57 -6.47
C HIS A 45 5.96 -5.32 -7.31
N MET A 46 5.99 -4.13 -6.71
CA MET A 46 6.38 -2.90 -7.38
C MET A 46 7.83 -2.92 -7.87
N MET A 47 8.73 -3.61 -7.18
CA MET A 47 10.14 -3.72 -7.60
C MET A 47 10.33 -4.80 -8.68
N GLU A 48 9.59 -5.91 -8.59
CA GLU A 48 9.78 -7.11 -9.40
C GLU A 48 8.92 -7.16 -10.67
N SER A 49 7.77 -6.49 -10.70
CA SER A 49 6.85 -6.50 -11.84
C SER A 49 7.54 -6.10 -13.15
N ASP A 50 7.18 -6.76 -14.24
CA ASP A 50 7.67 -6.57 -15.61
C ASP A 50 6.53 -6.21 -16.59
N ILE A 51 5.34 -5.95 -16.05
CA ILE A 51 4.09 -5.75 -16.80
C ILE A 51 4.19 -4.53 -17.73
N CYS A 52 4.98 -3.52 -17.36
CA CYS A 52 5.06 -2.25 -18.05
C CYS A 52 6.50 -1.98 -18.48
N PRO A 53 6.83 -2.09 -19.79
CA PRO A 53 8.19 -1.91 -20.30
C PRO A 53 8.65 -0.45 -20.28
N ARG A 54 7.70 0.48 -20.17
CA ARG A 54 7.95 1.91 -20.27
C ARG A 54 7.12 2.67 -19.24
N GLN A 55 7.76 3.43 -18.38
CA GLN A 55 7.15 3.97 -17.16
C GLN A 55 7.45 5.45 -17.00
N VAL A 56 6.49 6.21 -16.49
CA VAL A 56 6.69 7.62 -16.14
C VAL A 56 6.41 7.81 -14.66
N PHE A 57 7.36 8.44 -13.97
CA PHE A 57 7.23 8.81 -12.56
C PHE A 57 7.14 10.32 -12.43
N ILE A 58 6.05 10.78 -11.83
CA ILE A 58 5.82 12.19 -11.48
C ILE A 58 5.57 12.24 -9.98
N TYR A 59 6.39 12.97 -9.25
CA TYR A 59 6.29 13.09 -7.79
C TYR A 59 6.94 14.37 -7.33
N SER A 60 6.64 14.79 -6.10
CA SER A 60 7.27 15.95 -5.49
C SER A 60 8.01 15.63 -4.21
N THR A 61 9.11 16.35 -3.95
CA THR A 61 9.89 16.25 -2.71
C THR A 61 9.20 16.87 -1.50
N ILE A 62 8.21 17.74 -1.71
CA ILE A 62 7.42 18.33 -0.63
C ILE A 62 6.11 17.57 -0.35
N ASP A 63 5.81 16.52 -1.11
CA ASP A 63 4.68 15.66 -0.82
C ASP A 63 4.92 14.92 0.50
N GLN A 64 4.14 15.26 1.53
CA GLN A 64 4.27 14.67 2.86
C GLN A 64 3.63 13.28 2.96
N LEU A 65 2.75 12.92 2.01
CA LEU A 65 2.08 11.61 1.99
C LEU A 65 2.91 10.56 1.25
N THR A 66 3.69 10.99 0.24
CA THR A 66 4.51 10.10 -0.57
C THR A 66 5.99 10.27 -0.22
N ASP A 67 6.65 9.20 0.25
CA ASP A 67 8.09 9.23 0.50
C ASP A 67 8.87 9.29 -0.82
N SER A 68 9.35 10.48 -1.17
CA SER A 68 10.11 10.71 -2.40
C SER A 68 11.38 9.87 -2.49
N ARG A 69 11.98 9.49 -1.35
CA ARG A 69 13.20 8.66 -1.33
C ARG A 69 12.88 7.22 -1.74
N LYS A 70 11.73 6.69 -1.32
CA LYS A 70 11.26 5.36 -1.74
C LYS A 70 10.93 5.32 -3.22
N VAL A 71 10.40 6.41 -3.76
CA VAL A 71 10.19 6.57 -5.21
C VAL A 71 11.52 6.60 -5.96
N ASP A 72 12.52 7.34 -5.46
CA ASP A 72 13.89 7.35 -6.02
C ASP A 72 14.48 5.92 -6.04
N GLU A 73 14.38 5.18 -4.92
CA GLU A 73 14.86 3.79 -4.82
C GLU A 73 14.20 2.87 -5.86
N LEU A 74 12.88 2.99 -6.04
CA LEU A 74 12.13 2.21 -7.01
C LEU A 74 12.58 2.52 -8.44
N ILE A 75 12.69 3.80 -8.81
CA ILE A 75 13.13 4.25 -10.13
C ILE A 75 14.50 3.66 -10.46
N GLU A 76 15.44 3.71 -9.53
CA GLU A 76 16.79 3.18 -9.75
C GLU A 76 16.80 1.66 -9.94
N VAL A 77 15.96 0.93 -9.21
CA VAL A 77 15.81 -0.51 -9.45
C VAL A 77 15.17 -0.79 -10.81
N ARG A 78 14.19 0.00 -11.24
CA ARG A 78 13.59 -0.13 -12.58
C ARG A 78 14.58 0.13 -13.70
N LYS A 79 15.34 1.22 -13.63
CA LYS A 79 16.40 1.56 -14.61
C LYS A 79 17.47 0.46 -14.69
N LYS A 80 17.93 -0.05 -13.54
CA LYS A 80 18.91 -1.16 -13.50
C LYS A 80 18.42 -2.44 -14.16
N ARG A 81 17.11 -2.65 -14.18
CA ARG A 81 16.48 -3.80 -14.86
C ARG A 81 16.21 -3.55 -16.36
N GLY A 82 16.64 -2.40 -16.89
CA GLY A 82 16.48 -2.06 -18.31
C GLY A 82 15.08 -1.55 -18.69
N VAL A 83 14.26 -1.18 -17.71
CA VAL A 83 12.97 -0.51 -17.98
C VAL A 83 13.24 0.90 -18.48
N ASP A 84 12.53 1.33 -19.53
CA ASP A 84 12.56 2.72 -19.98
C ASP A 84 11.76 3.59 -19.00
N VAL A 85 12.43 4.50 -18.30
CA VAL A 85 11.84 5.28 -17.22
C VAL A 85 12.05 6.77 -17.44
N LEU A 86 10.95 7.50 -17.65
CA LEU A 86 10.91 8.95 -17.63
C LEU A 86 10.61 9.44 -16.21
N VAL A 87 11.30 10.50 -15.77
CA VAL A 87 11.22 10.98 -14.38
C VAL A 87 11.06 12.49 -14.33
N TYR A 88 9.98 12.94 -13.69
CA TYR A 88 9.71 14.34 -13.41
C TYR A 88 9.62 14.57 -11.90
N LYS A 89 10.72 15.03 -11.30
CA LYS A 89 10.85 15.30 -9.86
C LYS A 89 10.57 16.76 -9.57
N LEU A 90 9.40 17.05 -9.01
CA LEU A 90 8.95 18.40 -8.67
C LEU A 90 9.43 18.81 -7.27
N GLN A 91 9.68 20.10 -7.05
CA GLN A 91 10.15 20.60 -5.75
C GLN A 91 9.07 21.29 -4.93
N ASP A 92 7.93 21.59 -5.53
CA ASP A 92 6.98 22.54 -4.96
C ASP A 92 5.53 22.18 -5.29
N SER A 93 5.21 20.90 -5.50
CA SER A 93 3.83 20.46 -5.69
C SER A 93 3.34 19.59 -4.54
N GLU A 94 2.24 20.01 -3.92
CA GLU A 94 1.55 19.18 -2.95
C GLU A 94 0.92 17.93 -3.60
N HIS A 95 0.54 16.97 -2.74
CA HIS A 95 -0.06 15.69 -3.13
C HIS A 95 -1.26 15.90 -4.06
N VAL A 96 -1.27 15.20 -5.20
CA VAL A 96 -2.36 15.21 -6.20
C VAL A 96 -2.56 16.56 -6.93
N LEU A 97 -1.75 17.59 -6.63
CA LEU A 97 -1.86 18.91 -7.27
C LEU A 97 -0.91 19.13 -8.47
N HIS A 98 -0.17 18.10 -8.87
CA HIS A 98 0.84 18.18 -9.94
C HIS A 98 0.26 18.72 -11.25
N TYR A 99 -0.87 18.18 -11.72
CA TYR A 99 -1.51 18.60 -12.96
C TYR A 99 -2.01 20.05 -12.89
N ARG A 100 -2.58 20.45 -11.74
CA ARG A 100 -3.09 21.81 -11.54
C ARG A 100 -1.96 22.83 -11.62
N LYS A 101 -0.79 22.49 -11.07
CA LYS A 101 0.36 23.39 -11.01
C LYS A 101 1.22 23.36 -12.27
N TYR A 102 1.34 22.20 -12.92
CA TYR A 102 2.16 21.99 -14.12
C TYR A 102 1.36 21.35 -15.26
N PRO A 103 0.28 21.99 -15.76
CA PRO A 103 -0.56 21.39 -16.80
C PRO A 103 0.21 21.14 -18.11
N LYS A 104 1.16 22.02 -18.45
CA LYS A 104 2.03 21.86 -19.63
C LYS A 104 2.94 20.65 -19.52
N LEU A 105 3.53 20.41 -18.35
CA LEU A 105 4.38 19.25 -18.11
C LEU A 105 3.66 17.94 -18.46
N TYR A 106 2.38 17.83 -18.11
CA TYR A 106 1.57 16.67 -18.45
C TYR A 106 1.26 16.55 -19.94
N GLN A 107 1.13 17.68 -20.65
CA GLN A 107 0.97 17.67 -22.10
C GLN A 107 2.26 17.22 -22.78
N ASP A 108 3.39 17.85 -22.43
CA ASP A 108 4.70 17.54 -22.98
C ASP A 108 5.07 16.07 -22.71
N MET A 109 4.77 15.56 -21.51
CA MET A 109 4.98 14.15 -21.16
C MET A 109 4.19 13.19 -22.06
N LEU A 110 2.94 13.51 -22.42
CA LEU A 110 2.14 12.64 -23.28
C LEU A 110 2.72 12.55 -24.69
N ASP A 111 3.38 13.61 -25.16
CA ASP A 111 4.06 13.62 -26.45
C ASP A 111 5.40 12.87 -26.42
N GLU A 112 6.01 12.75 -25.23
CA GLU A 112 7.24 11.98 -25.03
C GLU A 112 6.98 10.47 -24.96
N VAL A 113 5.82 10.01 -24.48
CA VAL A 113 5.44 8.59 -24.26
C VAL A 113 4.94 7.89 -25.52
#